data_AF-A0A522U0C3-F1
#
_entry.id   AF-A0A522U0C3-F1
#
_cell.length_a   1.000
_cell.length_b   1.000
_cell.length_c   1.000
_cell.angle_alpha   90.00
_cell.angle_beta   90.00
_cell.angle_gamma   90.00
#
_symmetry.space_group_name_H-M   'P 1'
#
loop_
_entity.id
_entity.type
_entity.pdbx_description
1 polymer ?
#
loop_
_entity_poly.entity_id
_entity_poly.type
_entity_poly.pdbx_seq_one_letter_code
_entity_poly.pdbx_strand_id
1 'polypeptide(L)'
;MRMYNPPHPGETLREDVLPALGLSVAEAARQLGVSRVALSRVLHGHVAISVDFARRLEAWLRKPDGRGPSAETWLRGQIAYDLWRAEHSGEGLDVEPAHAAA
;
A
#
# COMPACT_ATOMS: atom_id res chain seq x y z
N MET A 1 -8.64 -15.36 -8.60
CA MET A 1 -8.55 -14.38 -9.71
C MET A 1 -7.82 -13.16 -9.19
N ARG A 2 -6.88 -12.60 -9.98
CA ARG A 2 -6.31 -11.27 -9.67
C ARG A 2 -7.40 -10.21 -9.81
N MET A 3 -7.37 -9.19 -8.97
CA MET A 3 -8.32 -8.07 -9.03
C MET A 3 -8.11 -7.28 -10.32
N TYR A 4 -9.19 -6.86 -10.97
CA TYR A 4 -9.13 -5.97 -12.13
C TYR A 4 -9.02 -4.51 -11.65
N ASN A 5 -8.00 -3.78 -12.11
CA ASN A 5 -7.70 -2.41 -11.71
C ASN A 5 -7.71 -2.20 -10.18
N PRO A 6 -6.86 -2.92 -9.42
CA PRO A 6 -6.75 -2.72 -7.98
C PRO A 6 -6.33 -1.28 -7.69
N PRO A 7 -6.96 -0.60 -6.71
CA PRO A 7 -6.57 0.75 -6.32
C PRO A 7 -5.21 0.77 -5.61
N HIS A 8 -4.53 1.91 -5.63
CA HIS A 8 -3.34 2.05 -4.80
C HIS A 8 -3.75 1.96 -3.33
N PRO A 9 -3.10 1.14 -2.47
CA PRO A 9 -3.54 0.96 -1.08
C PRO A 9 -3.49 2.26 -0.25
N GLY A 10 -2.69 3.24 -0.68
CA GLY A 10 -2.72 4.58 -0.10
C GLY A 10 -4.01 5.37 -0.37
N GLU A 11 -4.73 5.09 -1.46
CA GLU A 11 -6.04 5.70 -1.72
C GLU A 11 -7.09 5.16 -0.74
N THR A 12 -7.07 3.85 -0.42
CA THR A 12 -7.90 3.27 0.65
C THR A 12 -7.64 3.94 2.00
N LEU A 13 -6.39 4.31 2.31
CA LEU A 13 -6.11 5.09 3.52
C LEU A 13 -6.81 6.46 3.49
N ARG A 14 -6.78 7.14 2.34
CA ARG A 14 -7.34 8.48 2.15
C ARG A 14 -8.87 8.48 2.19
N GLU A 15 -9.49 7.48 1.57
CA GLU A 15 -10.93 7.46 1.30
C GLU A 15 -11.72 6.73 2.39
N ASP A 16 -11.14 5.72 3.04
CA ASP A 16 -11.84 4.91 4.03
C ASP A 16 -11.27 5.10 5.44
N VAL A 17 -9.95 4.98 5.61
CA VAL A 17 -9.34 4.90 6.94
C VAL A 17 -9.31 6.26 7.65
N LEU A 18 -8.81 7.32 6.99
CA LEU A 18 -8.74 8.64 7.62
C LEU A 18 -10.13 9.21 7.97
N PRO A 19 -11.15 9.12 7.07
CA PRO A 19 -12.49 9.56 7.40
C PRO A 19 -13.13 8.75 8.54
N ALA A 20 -12.95 7.42 8.54
CA ALA A 20 -13.48 6.57 9.62
C ALA A 20 -12.87 6.87 10.99
N LEU A 21 -11.61 7.33 11.03
CA LEU A 21 -10.93 7.74 12.25
C LEU A 21 -11.16 9.22 12.61
N GLY A 22 -11.78 10.01 11.72
CA GLY A 22 -11.96 11.45 11.91
C GLY A 22 -10.64 12.24 11.95
N LEU A 23 -9.60 11.72 11.29
CA LEU A 23 -8.24 12.30 11.37
C LEU A 23 -7.90 13.15 10.16
N SER A 24 -7.26 14.29 10.43
CA SER A 24 -6.60 15.06 9.37
C SER A 24 -5.31 14.36 8.93
N VAL A 25 -4.85 14.65 7.72
CA VAL A 25 -3.55 14.15 7.21
C VAL A 25 -2.39 14.55 8.12
N ALA A 26 -2.45 15.75 8.71
CA ALA A 26 -1.40 16.21 9.62
C ALA A 26 -1.36 15.39 10.91
N GLU A 27 -2.51 15.10 11.48
CA GLU A 27 -2.62 14.32 12.70
C GLU A 27 -2.24 12.86 12.47
N ALA A 28 -2.69 12.25 11.38
CA ALA A 28 -2.29 10.90 11.00
C ALA A 28 -0.78 10.79 10.75
N ALA A 29 -0.16 11.76 10.05
CA ALA A 29 1.28 11.76 9.82
C ALA A 29 2.06 11.82 11.15
N ARG A 30 1.61 12.68 12.07
CA ARG A 30 2.19 12.80 13.42
C ARG A 30 2.09 11.48 14.18
N GLN A 31 0.93 10.84 14.19
CA GLN A 31 0.71 9.56 14.88
C GLN A 31 1.51 8.40 14.26
N LEU A 32 1.64 8.39 12.93
CA LEU A 32 2.47 7.42 12.20
C LEU A 32 3.97 7.69 12.33
N GLY A 33 4.40 8.85 12.84
CA GLY A 33 5.82 9.20 12.93
C GLY A 33 6.47 9.42 11.55
N VAL A 34 5.71 9.96 10.59
CA VAL A 34 6.19 10.28 9.24
C VAL A 34 5.93 11.75 8.92
N SER A 35 6.62 12.30 7.93
CA SER A 35 6.32 13.67 7.49
C SER A 35 4.94 13.73 6.81
N ARG A 36 4.25 14.87 6.95
CA ARG A 36 2.98 15.12 6.25
C ARG A 36 3.12 14.96 4.74
N VAL A 37 4.27 15.37 4.17
CA VAL A 37 4.57 15.23 2.73
C VAL A 37 4.70 13.75 2.35
N ALA A 38 5.40 12.94 3.15
CA ALA A 38 5.53 11.51 2.89
C ALA A 38 4.17 10.81 2.92
N LEU A 39 3.36 11.04 3.96
CA LEU A 39 2.00 10.50 4.01
C LEU A 39 1.16 10.99 2.82
N SER A 40 1.20 12.28 2.49
CA SER A 40 0.44 12.83 1.36
C SER A 40 0.80 12.15 0.04
N ARG A 41 2.08 11.86 -0.22
CA ARG A 41 2.47 11.15 -1.46
C ARG A 41 1.93 9.73 -1.52
N VAL A 42 1.90 9.01 -0.39
CA VAL A 42 1.29 7.68 -0.29
C VAL A 42 -0.22 7.77 -0.54
N LEU A 43 -0.90 8.71 0.11
CA LEU A 43 -2.37 8.87 0.04
C LEU A 43 -2.90 9.18 -1.38
N HIS A 44 -2.05 9.73 -2.24
CA HIS A 44 -2.39 10.08 -3.63
C HIS A 44 -1.73 9.14 -4.65
N GLY A 45 -1.21 7.98 -4.21
CA GLY A 45 -0.63 6.98 -5.10
C GLY A 45 0.65 7.40 -5.81
N HIS A 46 1.32 8.46 -5.34
CA HIS A 46 2.57 8.94 -5.94
C HIS A 46 3.79 8.13 -5.51
N VAL A 47 3.72 7.46 -4.36
CA VAL A 47 4.76 6.55 -3.88
C VAL A 47 4.13 5.31 -3.25
N ALA A 48 4.77 4.17 -3.45
CA ALA A 48 4.35 2.89 -2.90
C ALA A 48 4.37 2.86 -1.36
N ILE A 49 3.53 2.01 -0.78
CA ILE A 49 3.65 1.62 0.63
C ILE A 49 4.89 0.72 0.78
N SER A 50 5.93 1.24 1.44
CA SER A 50 7.11 0.44 1.79
C SER A 50 6.84 -0.51 2.96
N VAL A 51 7.72 -1.49 3.16
CA VAL A 51 7.65 -2.42 4.31
C VAL A 51 7.63 -1.66 5.64
N ASP A 52 8.48 -0.64 5.79
CA ASP A 52 8.55 0.18 7.00
C ASP A 52 7.24 0.98 7.23
N PHE A 53 6.64 1.51 6.15
CA PHE A 53 5.35 2.19 6.25
C PHE A 53 4.21 1.22 6.59
N ALA A 54 4.20 0.02 6.00
CA ALA A 54 3.22 -1.02 6.30
C ALA A 54 3.27 -1.46 7.77
N ARG A 55 4.47 -1.59 8.35
CA ARG A 55 4.64 -1.90 9.79
C ARG A 55 4.11 -0.79 10.69
N ARG A 56 4.30 0.49 10.30
CA ARG A 56 3.70 1.63 11.01
C ARG A 56 2.17 1.57 10.97
N LEU A 57 1.59 1.30 9.79
CA LEU A 57 0.14 1.18 9.63
C LEU A 57 -0.46 0.05 10.47
N GLU A 58 0.18 -1.12 10.49
CA GLU A 58 -0.22 -2.23 11.34
C GLU A 58 -0.22 -1.84 12.82
N ALA A 59 0.89 -1.28 13.30
CA ALA A 59 1.01 -0.85 14.69
C ALA A 59 -0.02 0.24 15.06
N TRP A 60 -0.30 1.15 14.12
CA TRP A 60 -1.21 2.29 14.31
C TRP A 60 -2.69 1.89 14.30
N LEU A 61 -3.09 0.93 13.45
CA LEU A 61 -4.48 0.49 13.29
C LEU A 61 -4.83 -0.74 14.14
N ARG A 62 -3.88 -1.28 14.91
CA ARG A 62 -4.10 -2.43 15.77
C ARG A 62 -5.07 -2.08 16.91
N LYS A 63 -6.18 -2.82 16.97
CA LYS A 63 -7.19 -2.69 18.02
C LYS A 63 -6.79 -3.45 19.29
N PRO A 64 -7.40 -3.13 20.46
CA PRO A 64 -7.11 -3.79 21.73
C PRO A 64 -7.35 -5.31 21.73
N ASP A 65 -8.28 -5.78 20.89
CA ASP A 65 -8.59 -7.20 20.69
C ASP A 65 -7.60 -7.91 19.75
N GLY A 66 -6.53 -7.22 19.34
CA GLY A 66 -5.51 -7.72 18.42
C GLY A 66 -5.91 -7.69 16.95
N ARG A 67 -7.10 -7.18 16.61
CA ARG A 67 -7.56 -7.13 15.21
C ARG A 67 -7.06 -5.86 14.49
N GLY A 68 -6.87 -5.97 13.19
CA GLY A 68 -6.47 -4.87 12.32
C GLY A 68 -5.79 -5.38 11.06
N PRO A 69 -5.62 -4.52 10.03
CA PRO A 69 -4.84 -4.90 8.86
C PRO A 69 -3.36 -5.10 9.23
N SER A 70 -2.80 -6.25 8.89
CA SER A 70 -1.38 -6.53 9.07
C SER A 70 -0.53 -5.79 8.04
N ALA A 71 0.78 -5.64 8.28
CA ALA A 71 1.71 -5.08 7.30
C ALA A 71 1.69 -5.90 5.99
N GLU A 72 1.55 -7.22 6.11
CA GLU A 72 1.40 -8.12 4.96
C GLU A 72 0.14 -7.79 4.15
N THR A 73 -0.97 -7.42 4.80
CA THR A 73 -2.21 -7.03 4.11
C THR A 73 -1.97 -5.81 3.22
N TRP A 74 -1.31 -4.79 3.75
CA TRP A 74 -0.94 -3.58 3.01
C TRP A 74 0.00 -3.88 1.83
N LEU A 75 1.01 -4.71 2.06
CA LEU A 75 1.97 -5.10 1.03
C LEU A 75 1.35 -5.95 -0.07
N ARG A 76 0.42 -6.85 0.26
CA ARG A 76 -0.36 -7.60 -0.74
C ARG A 76 -1.18 -6.67 -1.62
N GLY A 77 -1.80 -5.63 -1.05
CA GLY A 77 -2.49 -4.58 -1.82
C GLY A 77 -1.53 -3.82 -2.75
N GLN A 78 -0.36 -3.44 -2.24
CA GLN A 78 0.66 -2.75 -3.04
C GLN A 78 1.14 -3.62 -4.21
N ILE A 79 1.46 -4.89 -3.95
CA ILE A 79 1.89 -5.83 -4.99
C ILE A 79 0.81 -6.01 -6.05
N ALA A 80 -0.46 -6.11 -5.65
CA ALA A 80 -1.57 -6.23 -6.60
C ALA A 80 -1.67 -4.98 -7.50
N TYR A 81 -1.56 -3.78 -6.91
CA TYR A 81 -1.51 -2.51 -7.64
C TYR A 81 -0.33 -2.45 -8.63
N ASP A 82 0.88 -2.73 -8.14
CA ASP A 82 2.10 -2.64 -8.94
C ASP A 82 2.12 -3.62 -10.11
N LEU A 83 1.70 -4.88 -9.86
CA LEU A 83 1.60 -5.90 -10.91
C LEU A 83 0.57 -5.52 -11.97
N TRP A 84 -0.62 -5.06 -11.57
CA TRP A 84 -1.63 -4.65 -12.54
C TRP A 84 -1.14 -3.46 -13.38
N ARG A 85 -0.50 -2.47 -12.75
CA ARG A 85 0.09 -1.32 -13.46
C ARG A 85 1.17 -1.75 -14.46
N ALA A 86 2.05 -2.67 -14.09
CA ALA A 86 3.11 -3.18 -14.96
C ALA A 86 2.53 -3.97 -16.14
N GLU A 87 1.53 -4.82 -15.90
CA GLU A 87 0.84 -5.60 -16.95
C GLU A 87 0.13 -4.69 -17.98
N HIS A 88 -0.23 -3.46 -17.60
CA HIS A 88 -0.98 -2.51 -18.42
C HIS A 88 -0.14 -1.30 -18.87
N SER A 89 1.18 -1.26 -18.59
CA SER A 89 2.04 -0.15 -19.02
C SER A 89 2.36 -0.19 -20.52
N GLY A 90 2.17 -1.34 -21.16
CA GLY A 90 2.58 -1.59 -22.54
C GLY A 90 4.09 -1.85 -22.70
N GLU A 91 4.84 -1.88 -21.60
CA GLU A 91 6.26 -2.23 -21.61
C GLU A 91 6.41 -3.76 -21.68
N GLY A 92 7.15 -4.23 -22.68
CA GLY A 92 7.54 -5.63 -22.77
C GLY A 92 8.68 -5.95 -21.80
N LEU A 93 8.76 -7.20 -21.37
CA LEU A 93 9.92 -7.72 -20.65
C LEU A 93 10.86 -8.39 -21.65
N ASP A 94 12.10 -7.94 -21.71
CA ASP A 94 13.17 -8.59 -22.48
C ASP A 94 13.80 -9.69 -21.62
N VAL A 95 13.13 -10.84 -21.56
CA VAL A 95 13.52 -11.97 -20.72
C VAL A 95 13.43 -13.29 -21.50
N GLU A 96 14.51 -14.06 -21.46
CA GLU A 96 14.53 -15.44 -21.95
C GLU A 96 14.02 -16.39 -20.84
N PRO A 97 13.10 -17.33 -21.15
CA PRO A 97 12.64 -18.30 -20.16
C PRO A 97 13.77 -19.16 -19.60
N ALA A 98 13.81 -19.33 -18.28
CA ALA A 98 14.71 -20.28 -17.65
C ALA A 98 14.25 -21.71 -17.95
N HIS A 99 15.17 -22.55 -18.41
CA HIS A 99 14.96 -23.98 -18.63
C HIS A 99 15.63 -24.76 -17.51
N ALA A 100 14.96 -25.78 -16.96
CA ALA A 100 15.59 -26.68 -15.99
C ALA A 100 16.71 -27.49 -16.68
N ALA A 101 17.81 -27.72 -15.96
CA ALA A 101 18.82 -28.67 -16.41
C ALA A 101 18.20 -30.08 -16.41
N ALA A 102 18.38 -30.81 -17.51
CA ALA A 102 17.86 -32.16 -17.73
C ALA A 102 18.41 -33.18 -16.74
#